data_AF-A0A202DIJ0-F1
#
_entry.id   AF-A0A202DIJ0-F1
#
_cell.length_a   1.000
_cell.length_b   1.000
_cell.length_c   1.000
_cell.angle_alpha   90.00
_cell.angle_beta   90.00
_cell.angle_gamma   90.00
#
_symmetry.space_group_name_H-M   'P 1'
#
loop_
_entity.id
_entity.type
_entity.pdbx_description
1 polymer ?
#
loop_
_entity_poly.entity_id
_entity_poly.type
_entity_poly.pdbx_seq_one_letter_code
_entity_poly.pdbx_strand_id
1 'polypeptide(L)'
;MYKPQFDITPRLLKLIAEATELKAWIGQAVIDVTWLSTLQRETAARLAHSSTAIEGNPLTLPEVEALAKGIDVPTMGKAKREVLNYLAAMKWIWRKKSKGQISEKILLHLHTILTKGILEESDVGQYKSRSNRVVNYKGHTIYTPPPPSKAKPLTKELLNWIMGKEANELHPIIICAIAHHRLVSIHPFMDGNGRISRSLGIWLLYTRGFDTHHLFALDEFFWEDRPRYYQKIQQARDLDDDLTYWLEYCAEGVVQTLNNTKGRILSLEVKSSKSRIILTKRQEDVLRFLRDQGRVRSPDIEKAFKISRARVGQILKPLVDAGLVKRKGHTRATTYELE
;
A
#
# COMPACT_ATOMS: atom_id res chain seq x y z
N MET A 1 26.64 8.21 11.73
CA MET A 1 25.36 8.84 11.33
C MET A 1 25.25 8.74 9.82
N TYR A 2 24.17 8.14 9.32
CA TYR A 2 23.96 7.97 7.88
C TYR A 2 23.67 9.31 7.21
N LYS A 3 24.32 9.56 6.06
CA LYS A 3 24.13 10.73 5.20
C LYS A 3 24.02 10.22 3.75
N PRO A 4 22.83 10.23 3.13
CA PRO A 4 22.68 9.80 1.74
C PRO A 4 23.37 10.80 0.80
N GLN A 5 23.93 10.30 -0.30
CA GLN A 5 24.51 11.11 -1.37
C GLN A 5 23.58 11.04 -2.59
N PHE A 6 23.19 12.21 -3.11
CA PHE A 6 22.39 12.36 -4.31
C PHE A 6 22.34 13.83 -4.74
N ASP A 7 22.07 14.05 -6.03
CA ASP A 7 21.76 15.35 -6.59
C ASP A 7 20.27 15.47 -6.98
N ILE A 8 19.71 16.66 -6.80
CA ILE A 8 18.39 16.99 -7.38
C ILE A 8 18.59 17.42 -8.83
N THR A 9 18.48 16.47 -9.74
CA THR A 9 18.59 16.74 -11.18
C THR A 9 17.33 17.43 -11.72
N PRO A 10 17.42 18.12 -12.88
CA PRO A 10 16.23 18.65 -13.57
C PRO A 10 15.18 17.57 -13.87
N ARG A 11 15.63 16.34 -14.16
CA ARG A 11 14.74 15.19 -14.41
C ARG A 11 14.02 14.78 -13.13
N LEU A 12 14.73 14.60 -12.02
CA LEU A 12 14.13 14.24 -10.73
C LEU A 12 13.11 15.31 -10.30
N LEU A 13 13.46 16.59 -10.43
CA LEU A 13 12.56 17.69 -10.11
C LEU A 13 11.28 17.66 -10.95
N LYS A 14 11.40 17.45 -12.28
CA LYS A 14 10.26 17.33 -13.18
C LYS A 14 9.34 16.17 -12.79
N LEU A 15 9.90 14.99 -12.48
CA LEU A 15 9.13 13.81 -12.07
C LEU A 15 8.40 14.03 -10.74
N ILE A 16 9.03 14.70 -9.77
CA ILE A 16 8.40 15.05 -8.49
C ILE A 16 7.24 16.04 -8.69
N ALA A 17 7.41 17.03 -9.57
CA ALA A 17 6.36 17.99 -9.89
C ALA A 17 5.14 17.29 -10.51
N GLU A 18 5.36 16.46 -11.53
CA GLU A 18 4.31 15.68 -12.18
C GLU A 18 3.59 14.73 -11.21
N ALA A 19 4.36 14.03 -10.36
CA ALA A 19 3.79 13.15 -9.33
C ALA A 19 2.91 13.94 -8.33
N THR A 20 3.27 15.17 -8.00
CA THR A 20 2.51 16.03 -7.09
C THR A 20 1.20 16.50 -7.72
N GLU A 21 1.22 16.86 -9.00
CA GLU A 21 0.02 17.20 -9.78
C GLU A 21 -0.95 16.02 -9.88
N LEU A 22 -0.45 14.84 -10.22
CA LEU A 22 -1.26 13.62 -10.30
C LEU A 22 -1.83 13.23 -8.93
N LYS A 23 -1.04 13.33 -7.86
CA LYS A 23 -1.50 13.13 -6.48
C LYS A 23 -2.66 14.07 -6.14
N ALA A 24 -2.53 15.37 -6.48
CA ALA A 24 -3.58 16.35 -6.21
C ALA A 24 -4.88 16.01 -6.96
N TRP A 25 -4.76 15.63 -8.24
CA TRP A 25 -5.90 15.18 -9.05
C TRP A 25 -6.59 13.94 -8.43
N ILE A 26 -5.82 12.91 -8.06
CA ILE A 26 -6.36 11.69 -7.41
C ILE A 26 -7.03 12.06 -6.08
N GLY A 27 -6.41 12.93 -5.29
CA GLY A 27 -6.96 13.40 -4.02
C GLY A 27 -8.34 14.02 -4.17
N GLN A 28 -8.55 14.82 -5.22
CA GLN A 28 -9.87 15.41 -5.51
C GLN A 28 -10.88 14.36 -5.98
N ALA A 29 -10.48 13.43 -6.85
CA ALA A 29 -11.38 12.40 -7.39
C ALA A 29 -11.88 11.41 -6.32
N VAL A 30 -11.10 11.15 -5.27
CA VAL A 30 -11.41 10.16 -4.23
C VAL A 30 -12.43 10.66 -3.19
N ILE A 31 -12.54 11.98 -2.99
CA ILE A 31 -13.38 12.56 -1.93
C ILE A 31 -14.88 12.24 -2.13
N ASP A 32 -15.28 11.78 -3.32
CA ASP A 32 -16.69 11.71 -3.71
C ASP A 32 -17.28 10.28 -3.92
N VAL A 33 -16.62 9.17 -3.53
CA VAL A 33 -17.02 7.87 -4.14
C VAL A 33 -16.97 6.57 -3.32
N THR A 34 -17.93 5.70 -3.65
CA THR A 34 -18.17 4.33 -3.12
C THR A 34 -17.11 3.30 -3.54
N TRP A 35 -16.31 3.59 -4.58
CA TRP A 35 -15.32 2.67 -5.13
C TRP A 35 -13.97 2.67 -4.39
N LEU A 36 -13.74 3.58 -3.43
CA LEU A 36 -12.46 3.69 -2.74
C LEU A 36 -12.05 2.35 -2.08
N SER A 37 -12.99 1.68 -1.42
CA SER A 37 -12.73 0.38 -0.79
C SER A 37 -12.39 -0.73 -1.78
N THR A 38 -12.92 -0.65 -3.00
CA THR A 38 -12.59 -1.57 -4.10
C THR A 38 -11.17 -1.30 -4.59
N LEU A 39 -10.82 -0.04 -4.89
CA LEU A 39 -9.48 0.31 -5.33
C LEU A 39 -8.40 0.04 -4.28
N GLN A 40 -8.69 0.25 -2.99
CA GLN A 40 -7.78 -0.12 -1.91
C GLN A 40 -7.52 -1.64 -1.91
N ARG A 41 -8.56 -2.45 -2.07
CA ARG A 41 -8.44 -3.91 -2.10
C ARG A 41 -7.64 -4.38 -3.32
N GLU A 42 -7.91 -3.82 -4.48
CA GLU A 42 -7.14 -4.07 -5.70
C GLU A 42 -5.67 -3.64 -5.54
N THR A 43 -5.43 -2.49 -4.91
CA THR A 43 -4.07 -2.01 -4.62
C THR A 43 -3.33 -2.95 -3.67
N ALA A 44 -3.96 -3.43 -2.59
CA ALA A 44 -3.38 -4.44 -1.71
C ALA A 44 -3.01 -5.72 -2.47
N ALA A 45 -3.89 -6.20 -3.35
CA ALA A 45 -3.62 -7.39 -4.15
C ALA A 45 -2.44 -7.19 -5.10
N ARG A 46 -2.37 -6.05 -5.81
CA ARG A 46 -1.26 -5.71 -6.71
C ARG A 46 0.06 -5.54 -5.98
N LEU A 47 0.06 -4.90 -4.81
CA LEU A 47 1.23 -4.80 -3.94
C LEU A 47 1.71 -6.19 -3.49
N ALA A 48 0.80 -7.04 -3.00
CA ALA A 48 1.15 -8.39 -2.57
C ALA A 48 1.65 -9.27 -3.71
N HIS A 49 0.97 -9.27 -4.85
CA HIS A 49 1.39 -9.98 -6.05
C HIS A 49 2.79 -9.53 -6.48
N SER A 50 2.96 -8.26 -6.81
CA SER A 50 4.19 -7.76 -7.41
C SER A 50 5.38 -7.89 -6.46
N SER A 51 5.19 -7.57 -5.17
CA SER A 51 6.26 -7.66 -4.18
C SER A 51 6.71 -9.10 -3.95
N THR A 52 5.81 -10.08 -3.95
CA THR A 52 6.19 -11.49 -3.81
C THR A 52 6.74 -12.08 -5.11
N ALA A 53 6.21 -11.66 -6.26
CA ALA A 53 6.68 -12.10 -7.58
C ALA A 53 8.11 -11.62 -7.91
N ILE A 54 8.51 -10.43 -7.41
CA ILE A 54 9.91 -9.98 -7.47
C ILE A 54 10.85 -11.00 -6.80
N GLU A 55 10.41 -11.63 -5.71
CA GLU A 55 11.16 -12.66 -4.98
C GLU A 55 10.95 -14.08 -5.54
N GLY A 56 10.25 -14.22 -6.67
CA GLY A 56 10.05 -15.51 -7.35
C GLY A 56 8.79 -16.29 -6.94
N ASN A 57 7.85 -15.65 -6.24
CA ASN A 57 6.56 -16.29 -5.94
C ASN A 57 5.75 -16.54 -7.24
N PRO A 58 5.18 -17.74 -7.45
CA PRO A 58 4.55 -18.11 -8.72
C PRO A 58 3.07 -17.73 -8.83
N LEU A 59 2.43 -17.22 -7.78
CA LEU A 59 1.00 -16.91 -7.83
C LEU A 59 0.71 -15.77 -8.81
N THR A 60 -0.32 -15.95 -9.63
CA THR A 60 -0.82 -14.94 -10.56
C THR A 60 -1.63 -13.87 -9.84
N LEU A 61 -1.77 -12.68 -10.43
CA LEU A 61 -2.59 -11.61 -9.84
C LEU A 61 -4.04 -12.05 -9.55
N PRO A 62 -4.77 -12.77 -10.43
CA PRO A 62 -6.10 -13.27 -10.11
C PRO A 62 -6.15 -14.20 -8.89
N GLU A 63 -5.14 -15.05 -8.69
CA GLU A 63 -5.04 -15.90 -7.50
C GLU A 63 -4.79 -15.07 -6.24
N VAL A 64 -3.93 -14.06 -6.30
CA VAL A 64 -3.70 -13.13 -5.19
C VAL A 64 -4.96 -12.33 -4.86
N GLU A 65 -5.72 -11.89 -5.86
CA GLU A 65 -7.01 -11.22 -5.69
C GLU A 65 -8.05 -12.15 -5.04
N ALA A 66 -8.07 -13.43 -5.39
CA ALA A 66 -8.92 -14.44 -4.75
C ALA A 66 -8.56 -14.59 -3.26
N LEU A 67 -7.27 -14.73 -2.94
CA LEU A 67 -6.78 -14.78 -1.56
C LEU A 67 -7.12 -13.51 -0.77
N ALA A 68 -7.01 -12.33 -1.38
CA ALA A 68 -7.39 -11.06 -0.77
C ALA A 68 -8.89 -10.97 -0.46
N LYS A 69 -9.74 -11.71 -1.19
CA LYS A 69 -11.18 -11.88 -0.95
C LYS A 69 -11.50 -13.00 0.05
N GLY A 70 -10.49 -13.71 0.55
CA GLY A 70 -10.66 -14.87 1.44
C GLY A 70 -11.07 -16.15 0.72
N ILE A 71 -10.98 -16.18 -0.61
CA ILE A 71 -11.23 -17.36 -1.42
C ILE A 71 -9.95 -18.20 -1.43
N ASP A 72 -10.10 -19.50 -1.22
CA ASP A 72 -8.96 -20.41 -1.22
C ASP A 72 -8.44 -20.66 -2.66
N VAL A 73 -7.13 -20.85 -2.79
CA VAL A 73 -6.44 -21.15 -4.05
C VAL A 73 -5.63 -22.43 -3.88
N PRO A 74 -5.76 -23.41 -4.80
CA PRO A 74 -5.03 -24.68 -4.75
C PRO A 74 -3.57 -24.46 -5.14
N THR A 75 -2.74 -24.02 -4.20
CA THR A 75 -1.30 -23.76 -4.42
C THR A 75 -0.45 -24.15 -3.20
N MET A 76 0.87 -24.21 -3.42
CA MET A 76 1.87 -24.68 -2.45
C MET A 76 1.87 -23.81 -1.17
N GLY A 77 1.95 -24.47 -0.01
CA GLY A 77 1.75 -23.86 1.30
C GLY A 77 2.60 -22.61 1.58
N LYS A 78 3.90 -22.62 1.24
CA LYS A 78 4.80 -21.48 1.43
C LYS A 78 4.43 -20.29 0.54
N ALA A 79 4.25 -20.51 -0.76
CA ALA A 79 3.93 -19.43 -1.71
C ALA A 79 2.62 -18.72 -1.36
N LYS A 80 1.58 -19.49 -1.00
CA LYS A 80 0.33 -18.93 -0.47
C LYS A 80 0.55 -18.14 0.82
N ARG A 81 1.36 -18.66 1.74
CA ARG A 81 1.65 -18.00 3.03
C ARG A 81 2.35 -16.66 2.84
N GLU A 82 3.29 -16.57 1.91
CA GLU A 82 4.00 -15.32 1.59
C GLU A 82 3.05 -14.22 1.12
N VAL A 83 2.12 -14.55 0.22
CA VAL A 83 1.09 -13.61 -0.24
C VAL A 83 0.18 -13.18 0.91
N LEU A 84 -0.32 -14.14 1.71
CA LEU A 84 -1.16 -13.84 2.87
C LEU A 84 -0.45 -12.98 3.91
N ASN A 85 0.84 -13.21 4.14
CA ASN A 85 1.68 -12.43 5.04
C ASN A 85 1.84 -11.00 4.53
N TYR A 86 2.05 -10.81 3.21
CA TYR A 86 2.15 -9.47 2.62
C TYR A 86 0.83 -8.70 2.72
N LEU A 87 -0.30 -9.35 2.42
CA LEU A 87 -1.63 -8.77 2.60
C LEU A 87 -1.88 -8.39 4.07
N ALA A 88 -1.47 -9.22 5.02
CA ALA A 88 -1.54 -8.93 6.44
C ALA A 88 -0.66 -7.74 6.85
N ALA A 89 0.55 -7.63 6.28
CA ALA A 89 1.45 -6.52 6.50
C ALA A 89 0.86 -5.19 6.00
N MET A 90 0.32 -5.15 4.78
CA MET A 90 -0.34 -3.96 4.24
C MET A 90 -1.54 -3.54 5.09
N LYS A 91 -2.38 -4.49 5.48
CA LYS A 91 -3.52 -4.26 6.39
C LYS A 91 -3.07 -3.71 7.75
N TRP A 92 -1.97 -4.20 8.28
CA TRP A 92 -1.39 -3.72 9.54
C TRP A 92 -0.85 -2.29 9.40
N ILE A 93 -0.13 -2.00 8.32
CA ILE A 93 0.38 -0.67 7.99
C ILE A 93 -0.76 0.35 7.89
N TRP A 94 -1.82 0.05 7.14
CA TRP A 94 -2.96 0.96 6.92
C TRP A 94 -3.76 1.27 8.18
N ARG A 95 -3.83 0.33 9.13
CA ARG A 95 -4.53 0.54 10.41
C ARG A 95 -3.76 1.43 11.38
N LYS A 96 -2.46 1.62 11.17
CA LYS A 96 -1.60 2.37 12.08
C LYS A 96 -1.81 3.86 11.85
N LYS A 97 -2.72 4.48 12.62
CA LYS A 97 -3.00 5.93 12.55
C LYS A 97 -1.70 6.74 12.66
N SER A 98 -1.45 7.58 11.66
CA SER A 98 -0.16 8.19 11.38
C SER A 98 0.16 9.39 12.28
N LYS A 99 1.01 9.18 13.29
CA LYS A 99 1.99 10.17 13.77
C LYS A 99 3.29 9.47 14.16
N GLY A 100 4.11 9.19 13.16
CA GLY A 100 5.54 9.50 13.23
C GLY A 100 6.47 8.69 14.13
N GLN A 101 6.31 7.38 14.30
CA GLN A 101 7.44 6.60 14.83
C GLN A 101 7.68 5.36 13.99
N ILE A 102 8.54 5.50 12.98
CA ILE A 102 9.24 4.36 12.42
C ILE A 102 10.36 4.07 13.40
N SER A 103 10.35 2.87 13.98
CA SER A 103 11.30 2.46 15.01
C SER A 103 11.78 1.05 14.76
N GLU A 104 12.89 0.67 15.40
CA GLU A 104 13.46 -0.67 15.33
C GLU A 104 12.40 -1.72 15.71
N LYS A 105 11.71 -1.52 16.84
CA LYS A 105 10.65 -2.42 17.31
C LYS A 105 9.56 -2.63 16.26
N ILE A 106 9.19 -1.57 15.54
CA ILE A 106 8.18 -1.65 14.51
C ILE A 106 8.70 -2.35 13.27
N LEU A 107 9.92 -2.06 12.83
CA LEU A 107 10.53 -2.73 11.70
C LEU A 107 10.64 -4.25 11.94
N LEU A 108 11.10 -4.65 13.14
CA LEU A 108 11.16 -6.05 13.55
C LEU A 108 9.78 -6.71 13.58
N HIS A 109 8.76 -6.01 14.08
CA HIS A 109 7.38 -6.53 14.09
C HIS A 109 6.81 -6.67 12.67
N LEU A 110 7.08 -5.71 11.79
CA LEU A 110 6.67 -5.79 10.38
C LEU A 110 7.34 -6.99 9.70
N HIS A 111 8.62 -7.24 9.99
CA HIS A 111 9.30 -8.45 9.55
C HIS A 111 8.60 -9.71 10.07
N THR A 112 8.25 -9.77 11.37
CA THR A 112 7.49 -10.89 11.93
C THR A 112 6.20 -11.19 11.15
N ILE A 113 5.45 -10.15 10.76
CA ILE A 113 4.23 -10.33 9.96
C ILE A 113 4.57 -10.90 8.58
N LEU A 114 5.56 -10.31 7.89
CA LEU A 114 5.98 -10.70 6.55
C LEU A 114 6.51 -12.14 6.47
N THR A 115 7.14 -12.63 7.54
CA THR A 115 7.82 -13.93 7.55
C THR A 115 7.15 -14.99 8.41
N LYS A 116 5.93 -14.74 8.91
CA LYS A 116 5.20 -15.68 9.77
C LYS A 116 5.00 -17.03 9.09
N GLY A 117 5.50 -18.11 9.70
CA GLY A 117 5.31 -19.48 9.22
C GLY A 117 5.99 -19.81 7.90
N ILE A 118 6.99 -19.02 7.49
CA ILE A 118 7.83 -19.29 6.30
C ILE A 118 9.34 -19.31 6.59
N LEU A 119 9.74 -18.96 7.81
CA LEU A 119 11.11 -19.03 8.33
C LEU A 119 11.12 -19.74 9.68
N GLU A 120 12.30 -20.23 10.07
CA GLU A 120 12.59 -20.71 11.42
C GLU A 120 12.34 -19.61 12.46
N GLU A 121 11.82 -19.97 13.63
CA GLU A 121 11.44 -18.98 14.67
C GLU A 121 12.62 -18.10 15.11
N SER A 122 13.84 -18.63 15.07
CA SER A 122 15.09 -17.90 15.39
C SER A 122 15.42 -16.79 14.38
N ASP A 123 14.88 -16.85 13.16
CA ASP A 123 15.11 -15.88 12.09
C ASP A 123 13.92 -14.90 11.93
N VAL A 124 12.80 -15.12 12.63
CA VAL A 124 11.59 -14.29 12.53
C VAL A 124 11.67 -13.05 13.43
N GLY A 125 11.68 -11.87 12.81
CA GLY A 125 11.57 -10.59 13.53
C GLY A 125 12.84 -10.20 14.28
N GLN A 126 13.97 -10.75 13.85
CA GLN A 126 15.28 -10.55 14.48
C GLN A 126 16.34 -10.30 13.40
N TYR A 127 17.38 -9.55 13.75
CA TYR A 127 18.51 -9.35 12.85
C TYR A 127 19.22 -10.67 12.55
N LYS A 128 19.81 -10.77 11.35
CA LYS A 128 20.57 -11.94 10.92
C LYS A 128 21.67 -12.28 11.95
N SER A 129 21.73 -13.56 12.32
CA SER A 129 22.78 -14.12 13.18
C SER A 129 24.00 -14.59 12.40
N ARG A 130 23.84 -14.80 11.08
CA ARG A 130 24.85 -15.31 10.16
C ARG A 130 24.92 -14.46 8.89
N SER A 131 26.05 -14.49 8.21
CA SER A 131 26.24 -13.77 6.95
C SER A 131 25.30 -14.31 5.87
N ASN A 132 24.78 -13.42 5.04
CA ASN A 132 23.95 -13.73 3.88
C ASN A 132 24.57 -13.10 2.62
N ARG A 133 24.14 -13.55 1.44
CA ARG A 133 24.64 -13.08 0.14
C ARG A 133 23.44 -12.84 -0.76
N VAL A 134 23.51 -11.80 -1.59
CA VAL A 134 22.54 -11.61 -2.67
C VAL A 134 23.08 -12.32 -3.90
N VAL A 135 22.32 -13.29 -4.39
CA VAL A 135 22.69 -14.11 -5.54
C VAL A 135 21.77 -13.81 -6.72
N ASN A 136 22.30 -13.93 -7.94
CA ASN A 136 21.48 -13.90 -9.14
C ASN A 136 20.86 -15.28 -9.43
N TYR A 137 20.07 -15.37 -10.50
CA TYR A 137 19.43 -16.61 -10.94
C TYR A 137 20.40 -17.74 -11.32
N LYS A 138 21.69 -17.44 -11.55
CA LYS A 138 22.77 -18.42 -11.79
C LYS A 138 23.48 -18.85 -10.50
N GLY A 139 23.06 -18.35 -9.33
CA GLY A 139 23.71 -18.60 -8.04
C GLY A 139 24.99 -17.80 -7.81
N HIS A 140 25.39 -16.91 -8.73
CA HIS A 140 26.55 -16.05 -8.51
C HIS A 140 26.19 -14.94 -7.53
N THR A 141 27.10 -14.67 -6.59
CA THR A 141 26.94 -13.54 -5.67
C THR A 141 27.16 -12.24 -6.41
N ILE A 142 26.13 -11.42 -6.42
CA ILE A 142 26.14 -10.08 -7.01
C ILE A 142 26.35 -9.00 -5.96
N TYR A 143 26.11 -9.30 -4.68
CA TYR A 143 26.36 -8.37 -3.59
C TYR A 143 26.57 -9.12 -2.26
N THR A 144 27.55 -8.66 -1.48
CA THR A 144 27.85 -9.16 -0.14
C THR A 144 27.46 -8.08 0.88
N PRO A 145 26.31 -8.21 1.55
CA PRO A 145 25.89 -7.27 2.58
C PRO A 145 26.85 -7.20 3.77
N PRO A 146 26.76 -6.15 4.61
CA PRO A 146 27.51 -6.04 5.86
C PRO A 146 27.36 -7.28 6.77
N PRO A 147 28.37 -7.59 7.60
CA PRO A 147 28.31 -8.74 8.50
C PRO A 147 27.20 -8.59 9.57
N PRO A 148 26.76 -9.70 10.21
CA PRO A 148 25.74 -9.69 11.26
C PRO A 148 25.91 -8.62 12.34
N SER A 149 27.15 -8.43 12.80
CA SER A 149 27.50 -7.42 13.82
C SER A 149 27.18 -5.98 13.42
N LYS A 150 27.10 -5.69 12.11
CA LYS A 150 26.75 -4.35 11.58
C LYS A 150 25.28 -4.19 11.21
N ALA A 151 24.49 -5.27 11.12
CA ALA A 151 23.09 -5.22 10.70
C ALA A 151 22.25 -4.28 11.58
N LYS A 152 22.31 -4.48 12.91
CA LYS A 152 21.58 -3.63 13.87
C LYS A 152 22.08 -2.19 13.91
N PRO A 153 23.39 -1.90 14.08
CA PRO A 153 23.91 -0.53 14.06
C PRO A 153 23.51 0.25 12.80
N LEU A 154 23.72 -0.31 11.60
CA LEU A 154 23.40 0.38 10.34
C LEU A 154 21.90 0.60 10.16
N THR A 155 21.07 -0.37 10.58
CA THR A 155 19.61 -0.20 10.54
C THR A 155 19.17 0.91 11.50
N LYS A 156 19.76 1.01 12.69
CA LYS A 156 19.49 2.10 13.62
C LYS A 156 19.89 3.46 13.05
N GLU A 157 21.04 3.54 12.38
CA GLU A 157 21.45 4.78 11.71
C GLU A 157 20.45 5.21 10.63
N LEU A 158 19.97 4.27 9.81
CA LEU A 158 18.92 4.55 8.82
C LEU A 158 17.64 5.05 9.49
N LEU A 159 17.15 4.36 10.52
CA LEU A 159 15.94 4.74 11.23
C LEU A 159 16.06 6.11 11.89
N ASN A 160 17.23 6.42 12.47
CA ASN A 160 17.52 7.74 13.03
C ASN A 160 17.54 8.83 11.96
N TRP A 161 18.10 8.55 10.77
CA TRP A 161 18.06 9.48 9.65
C TRP A 161 16.63 9.73 9.17
N ILE A 162 15.82 8.66 9.00
CA ILE A 162 14.40 8.76 8.61
C ILE A 162 13.60 9.65 9.59
N MET A 163 13.92 9.59 10.87
CA MET A 163 13.25 10.36 11.92
C MET A 163 13.91 11.73 12.19
N GLY A 164 15.04 12.02 11.54
CA GLY A 164 15.83 13.22 11.72
C GLY A 164 15.29 14.44 10.96
N LYS A 165 15.87 15.61 11.26
CA LYS A 165 15.46 16.90 10.64
C LYS A 165 15.68 16.92 9.13
N GLU A 166 16.83 16.45 8.67
CA GLU A 166 17.19 16.41 7.24
C GLU A 166 16.13 15.66 6.42
N ALA A 167 15.74 14.46 6.87
CA ALA A 167 14.68 13.70 6.20
C ALA A 167 13.29 14.33 6.34
N ASN A 168 13.06 15.31 7.20
CA ASN A 168 11.77 16.03 7.28
C ASN A 168 11.66 17.16 6.24
N GLU A 169 12.79 17.63 5.72
CA GLU A 169 12.83 18.69 4.70
C GLU A 169 12.77 18.12 3.27
N LEU A 170 13.01 16.82 3.10
CA LEU A 170 12.96 16.14 1.80
C LEU A 170 11.54 15.77 1.38
N HIS A 171 11.32 15.70 0.07
CA HIS A 171 10.06 15.23 -0.49
C HIS A 171 9.82 13.74 -0.16
N PRO A 172 8.58 13.29 0.14
CA PRO A 172 8.28 11.89 0.51
C PRO A 172 8.79 10.82 -0.46
N ILE A 173 8.78 11.11 -1.78
CA ILE A 173 9.32 10.20 -2.81
C ILE A 173 10.81 9.95 -2.59
N ILE A 174 11.58 11.00 -2.27
CA ILE A 174 13.02 10.91 -2.04
C ILE A 174 13.28 10.05 -0.80
N ILE A 175 12.59 10.34 0.31
CA ILE A 175 12.77 9.61 1.58
C ILE A 175 12.44 8.13 1.42
N CYS A 176 11.32 7.83 0.75
CA CYS A 176 10.91 6.46 0.42
C CYS A 176 11.99 5.71 -0.36
N ALA A 177 12.51 6.33 -1.44
CA ALA A 177 13.51 5.72 -2.30
C ALA A 177 14.85 5.51 -1.56
N ILE A 178 15.34 6.51 -0.80
CA ILE A 178 16.57 6.38 0.01
C ILE A 178 16.42 5.26 1.05
N ALA A 179 15.31 5.24 1.79
CA ALA A 179 15.06 4.23 2.81
C ALA A 179 14.99 2.82 2.22
N HIS A 180 14.37 2.67 1.05
CA HIS A 180 14.31 1.41 0.33
C HIS A 180 15.72 0.93 -0.03
N HIS A 181 16.50 1.73 -0.78
CA HIS A 181 17.85 1.33 -1.19
C HIS A 181 18.74 1.02 0.01
N ARG A 182 18.72 1.88 1.02
CA ARG A 182 19.58 1.69 2.19
C ARG A 182 19.23 0.42 2.96
N LEU A 183 17.95 0.11 3.16
CA LEU A 183 17.55 -1.10 3.87
C LEU A 183 17.91 -2.38 3.10
N VAL A 184 17.70 -2.40 1.78
CA VAL A 184 18.04 -3.57 0.95
C VAL A 184 19.55 -3.78 0.86
N SER A 185 20.35 -2.71 0.93
CA SER A 185 21.82 -2.75 0.95
C SER A 185 22.38 -3.15 2.31
N ILE A 186 21.75 -2.77 3.43
CA ILE A 186 22.11 -3.29 4.77
C ILE A 186 21.79 -4.79 4.85
N HIS A 187 20.67 -5.20 4.26
CA HIS A 187 20.18 -6.58 4.24
C HIS A 187 20.13 -7.20 5.66
N PRO A 188 19.37 -6.59 6.60
CA PRO A 188 19.47 -6.87 8.03
C PRO A 188 18.90 -8.21 8.49
N PHE A 189 18.09 -8.89 7.70
CA PHE A 189 17.39 -10.12 8.08
C PHE A 189 17.91 -11.35 7.30
N MET A 190 17.62 -12.56 7.76
CA MET A 190 18.01 -13.78 7.04
C MET A 190 17.29 -13.95 5.69
N ASP A 191 16.02 -13.56 5.62
CA ASP A 191 15.19 -13.51 4.41
C ASP A 191 14.17 -12.35 4.59
N GLY A 192 13.42 -12.00 3.55
CA GLY A 192 12.37 -10.97 3.61
C GLY A 192 12.86 -9.55 3.36
N ASN A 193 14.17 -9.35 3.13
CA ASN A 193 14.79 -8.03 2.98
C ASN A 193 14.20 -7.18 1.84
N GLY A 194 13.91 -7.77 0.68
CA GLY A 194 13.25 -7.05 -0.42
C GLY A 194 11.83 -6.63 -0.05
N ARG A 195 11.03 -7.58 0.45
CA ARG A 195 9.63 -7.36 0.87
C ARG A 195 9.49 -6.30 1.95
N ILE A 196 10.33 -6.33 2.98
CA ILE A 196 10.30 -5.31 4.04
C ILE A 196 10.80 -3.94 3.58
N SER A 197 11.78 -3.87 2.66
CA SER A 197 12.26 -2.58 2.12
C SER A 197 11.18 -1.89 1.30
N ARG A 198 10.48 -2.62 0.44
CA ARG A 198 9.31 -2.12 -0.28
C ARG A 198 8.17 -1.72 0.65
N SER A 199 7.88 -2.54 1.66
CA SER A 199 6.85 -2.24 2.67
C SER A 199 7.17 -0.98 3.49
N LEU A 200 8.44 -0.77 3.84
CA LEU A 200 8.91 0.45 4.52
C LEU A 200 8.75 1.69 3.61
N GLY A 201 9.12 1.57 2.33
CA GLY A 201 8.95 2.65 1.36
C GLY A 201 7.49 3.07 1.20
N ILE A 202 6.59 2.10 1.01
CA ILE A 202 5.14 2.33 0.95
C ILE A 202 4.63 2.98 2.25
N TRP A 203 5.07 2.50 3.41
CA TRP A 203 4.66 3.07 4.68
C TRP A 203 5.15 4.51 4.90
N LEU A 204 6.34 4.86 4.38
CA LEU A 204 6.85 6.23 4.37
C LEU A 204 5.98 7.15 3.51
N LEU A 205 5.54 6.70 2.33
CA LEU A 205 4.61 7.47 1.50
C LEU A 205 3.29 7.75 2.23
N TYR A 206 2.80 6.81 3.04
CA TYR A 206 1.58 7.00 3.84
C TYR A 206 1.79 7.97 4.99
N THR A 207 2.81 7.71 5.81
CA THR A 207 3.05 8.47 7.05
C THR A 207 3.52 9.89 6.79
N ARG A 208 4.08 10.17 5.61
CA ARG A 208 4.45 11.51 5.14
C ARG A 208 3.37 12.18 4.28
N GLY A 209 2.16 11.62 4.24
CA GLY A 209 0.99 12.26 3.61
C GLY A 209 1.02 12.32 2.08
N PHE A 210 1.80 11.46 1.43
CA PHE A 210 1.87 11.38 -0.03
C PHE A 210 0.79 10.45 -0.61
N ASP A 211 0.60 9.25 -0.05
CA ASP A 211 -0.52 8.36 -0.38
C ASP A 211 -1.46 8.18 0.82
N THR A 212 -2.36 9.14 1.02
CA THR A 212 -3.31 9.12 2.13
C THR A 212 -4.48 8.15 1.93
N HIS A 213 -4.65 7.64 0.70
CA HIS A 213 -5.81 6.81 0.33
C HIS A 213 -5.44 5.34 0.09
N HIS A 214 -4.15 4.98 0.18
CA HIS A 214 -3.63 3.63 -0.01
C HIS A 214 -3.92 3.07 -1.41
N LEU A 215 -3.67 3.88 -2.43
CA LEU A 215 -3.98 3.57 -3.83
C LEU A 215 -2.75 3.26 -4.67
N PHE A 216 -1.54 3.41 -4.11
CA PHE A 216 -0.31 3.34 -4.89
C PHE A 216 0.32 1.95 -4.79
N ALA A 217 0.38 1.27 -5.93
CA ALA A 217 0.99 -0.04 -6.08
C ALA A 217 2.41 0.06 -6.69
N LEU A 218 3.32 0.80 -6.06
CA LEU A 218 4.66 1.06 -6.62
C LEU A 218 5.46 -0.21 -6.93
N ASP A 219 5.24 -1.29 -6.16
CA ASP A 219 5.90 -2.57 -6.38
C ASP A 219 5.55 -3.21 -7.74
N GLU A 220 4.40 -2.84 -8.33
CA GLU A 220 3.98 -3.29 -9.68
C GLU A 220 4.95 -2.78 -10.75
N PHE A 221 5.33 -1.50 -10.68
CA PHE A 221 6.35 -0.93 -11.57
C PHE A 221 7.70 -1.65 -11.43
N PHE A 222 8.14 -1.91 -10.19
CA PHE A 222 9.39 -2.64 -9.96
C PHE A 222 9.35 -4.09 -10.47
N TRP A 223 8.18 -4.71 -10.46
CA TRP A 223 7.99 -6.07 -10.96
C TRP A 223 7.96 -6.13 -12.50
N GLU A 224 7.18 -5.24 -13.13
CA GLU A 224 7.11 -5.12 -14.60
C GLU A 224 8.49 -4.82 -15.20
N ASP A 225 9.31 -4.06 -14.48
CA ASP A 225 10.66 -3.66 -14.88
C ASP A 225 11.75 -4.22 -13.95
N ARG A 226 11.57 -5.49 -13.55
CA ARG A 226 12.48 -6.19 -12.63
C ARG A 226 13.96 -6.13 -13.04
N PRO A 227 14.34 -6.25 -14.33
CA PRO A 227 15.74 -6.10 -14.75
C PRO A 227 16.30 -4.71 -14.41
N ARG A 228 15.61 -3.61 -14.75
CA ARG A 228 16.08 -2.26 -14.45
C ARG A 228 16.04 -1.96 -12.95
N TYR A 229 15.07 -2.50 -12.22
CA TYR A 229 15.02 -2.40 -10.75
C TYR A 229 16.32 -2.89 -10.09
N TYR A 230 16.76 -4.11 -10.41
CA TYR A 230 18.01 -4.64 -9.85
C TYR A 230 19.24 -3.91 -10.40
N GLN A 231 19.24 -3.55 -11.69
CA GLN A 231 20.30 -2.76 -12.30
C GLN A 231 20.48 -1.41 -11.59
N LYS A 232 19.40 -0.72 -11.24
CA LYS A 232 19.44 0.59 -10.58
C LYS A 232 19.91 0.51 -9.12
N ILE A 233 19.53 -0.55 -8.40
CA ILE A 233 20.08 -0.83 -7.07
C ILE A 233 21.60 -1.04 -7.15
N GLN A 234 22.05 -1.81 -8.14
CA GLN A 234 23.48 -2.09 -8.32
C GLN A 234 24.25 -0.86 -8.80
N GLN A 235 23.69 -0.10 -9.74
CA GLN A 235 24.27 1.14 -10.26
C GLN A 235 24.61 2.12 -9.14
N ALA A 236 23.70 2.31 -8.17
CA ALA A 236 23.98 3.19 -7.04
C ALA A 236 25.17 2.69 -6.20
N ARG A 237 25.32 1.37 -6.00
CA ARG A 237 26.46 0.80 -5.26
C ARG A 237 27.78 0.95 -6.02
N ASP A 238 27.73 0.79 -7.34
CA ASP A 238 28.89 0.92 -8.23
C ASP A 238 29.36 2.39 -8.34
N LEU A 239 28.48 3.34 -8.02
CA LEU A 239 28.74 4.79 -7.97
C LEU A 239 28.90 5.27 -6.52
N ASP A 240 29.58 4.50 -5.67
CA ASP A 240 29.90 4.88 -4.28
C ASP A 240 28.66 5.26 -3.42
N ASP A 241 27.55 4.54 -3.60
CA ASP A 241 26.25 4.82 -2.96
C ASP A 241 25.62 6.18 -3.39
N ASP A 242 25.96 6.72 -4.57
CA ASP A 242 25.22 7.83 -5.19
C ASP A 242 23.82 7.36 -5.63
N LEU A 243 22.80 7.90 -4.97
CA LEU A 243 21.41 7.51 -5.15
C LEU A 243 20.73 8.27 -6.28
N THR A 244 21.36 9.24 -6.94
CA THR A 244 20.74 10.14 -7.92
C THR A 244 19.89 9.39 -8.96
N TYR A 245 20.47 8.42 -9.66
CA TYR A 245 19.77 7.65 -10.69
C TYR A 245 18.74 6.66 -10.13
N TRP A 246 18.92 6.22 -8.88
CA TRP A 246 17.92 5.43 -8.18
C TRP A 246 16.69 6.27 -7.81
N LEU A 247 16.89 7.51 -7.35
CA LEU A 247 15.81 8.45 -7.06
C LEU A 247 15.01 8.79 -8.32
N GLU A 248 15.68 9.04 -9.44
CA GLU A 248 15.00 9.26 -10.73
C GLU A 248 14.15 8.06 -11.13
N TYR A 249 14.69 6.84 -11.01
CA TYR A 249 13.96 5.61 -11.35
C TYR A 249 12.73 5.40 -10.43
N CYS A 250 12.88 5.63 -9.13
CA CYS A 250 11.75 5.55 -8.21
C CYS A 250 10.69 6.64 -8.49
N ALA A 251 11.10 7.87 -8.80
CA ALA A 251 10.18 8.96 -9.14
C ALA A 251 9.41 8.67 -10.44
N GLU A 252 10.07 8.10 -11.45
CA GLU A 252 9.44 7.59 -12.67
C GLU A 252 8.38 6.54 -12.34
N GLY A 253 8.73 5.57 -11.49
CA GLY A 253 7.79 4.55 -11.02
C GLY A 253 6.58 5.12 -10.28
N VAL A 254 6.78 6.16 -9.46
CA VAL A 254 5.69 6.85 -8.78
C VAL A 254 4.76 7.55 -9.79
N VAL A 255 5.31 8.27 -10.78
CA VAL A 255 4.52 8.90 -11.84
C VAL A 255 3.70 7.87 -12.62
N GLN A 256 4.31 6.77 -13.05
CA GLN A 256 3.60 5.70 -13.76
C GLN A 256 2.51 5.06 -12.90
N THR A 257 2.81 4.78 -11.62
CA THR A 257 1.83 4.24 -10.66
C THR A 257 0.64 5.19 -10.49
N LEU A 258 0.87 6.50 -10.41
CA LEU A 258 -0.17 7.52 -10.29
C LEU A 258 -1.01 7.62 -11.58
N ASN A 259 -0.39 7.56 -12.75
CA ASN A 259 -1.11 7.52 -14.03
C ASN A 259 -1.99 6.27 -14.16
N ASN A 260 -1.48 5.09 -13.78
CA ASN A 260 -2.27 3.86 -13.74
C ASN A 260 -3.45 3.99 -12.76
N THR A 261 -3.22 4.62 -11.60
CA THR A 261 -4.27 4.92 -10.62
C THR A 261 -5.35 5.82 -11.19
N LYS A 262 -4.96 6.92 -11.85
CA LYS A 262 -5.88 7.83 -12.55
C LYS A 262 -6.71 7.09 -13.61
N GLY A 263 -6.08 6.25 -14.43
CA GLY A 263 -6.78 5.43 -15.43
C GLY A 263 -7.83 4.50 -14.81
N ARG A 264 -7.49 3.83 -13.70
CA ARG A 264 -8.44 2.97 -12.96
C ARG A 264 -9.63 3.77 -12.43
N ILE A 265 -9.37 4.92 -11.82
CA ILE A 265 -10.42 5.83 -11.31
C ILE A 265 -11.38 6.21 -12.45
N LEU A 266 -10.85 6.72 -13.57
CA LEU A 266 -11.66 7.11 -14.73
C LEU A 266 -12.49 5.92 -15.29
N SER A 267 -11.92 4.71 -15.34
CA SER A 267 -12.63 3.52 -15.82
C SER A 267 -13.83 3.13 -14.93
N LEU A 268 -13.73 3.38 -13.63
CA LEU A 268 -14.81 3.11 -12.67
C LEU A 268 -15.88 4.20 -12.72
N GLU A 269 -15.51 5.46 -12.95
CA GLU A 269 -16.45 6.57 -13.13
C GLU A 269 -17.35 6.36 -14.36
N VAL A 270 -16.80 5.89 -15.47
CA VAL A 270 -17.56 5.55 -16.69
C VAL A 270 -18.62 4.48 -16.39
N LYS A 271 -18.26 3.45 -15.61
CA LYS A 271 -19.20 2.39 -15.17
C LYS A 271 -20.22 2.88 -14.15
N SER A 272 -19.86 3.87 -13.34
CA SER A 272 -20.67 4.46 -12.27
C SER A 272 -21.58 5.62 -12.74
N SER A 273 -21.68 5.87 -14.05
CA SER A 273 -22.50 6.95 -14.62
C SER A 273 -24.01 6.88 -14.31
N LYS A 274 -24.47 5.84 -13.59
CA LYS A 274 -25.72 5.89 -12.83
C LYS A 274 -25.52 6.76 -11.56
N SER A 275 -25.58 8.08 -11.79
CA SER A 275 -25.65 9.19 -10.82
C SER A 275 -24.59 9.24 -9.71
N ARG A 276 -23.61 10.14 -9.87
CA ARG A 276 -22.78 10.63 -8.76
C ARG A 276 -23.69 11.34 -7.75
N ILE A 277 -23.82 10.79 -6.54
CA ILE A 277 -24.44 11.51 -5.42
C ILE A 277 -23.37 11.80 -4.38
N ILE A 278 -23.25 13.07 -4.01
CA ILE A 278 -22.46 13.47 -2.87
C ILE A 278 -23.28 13.12 -1.62
N LEU A 279 -22.73 12.23 -0.79
CA LEU A 279 -23.41 11.76 0.42
C LEU A 279 -23.28 12.80 1.53
N THR A 280 -24.41 13.14 2.13
CA THR A 280 -24.40 13.83 3.42
C THR A 280 -23.99 12.87 4.54
N LYS A 281 -23.43 13.40 5.64
CA LYS A 281 -23.08 12.59 6.82
C LYS A 281 -24.22 11.68 7.29
N ARG A 282 -25.47 12.16 7.24
CA ARG A 282 -26.66 11.36 7.59
C ARG A 282 -26.91 10.20 6.63
N GLN A 283 -26.64 10.38 5.34
CA GLN A 283 -26.79 9.31 4.35
C GLN A 283 -25.74 8.23 4.56
N GLU A 284 -24.49 8.59 4.87
CA GLU A 284 -23.47 7.62 5.24
C GLU A 284 -23.86 6.82 6.49
N ASP A 285 -24.36 7.47 7.53
CA ASP A 285 -24.75 6.79 8.77
C ASP A 285 -25.89 5.80 8.52
N VAL A 286 -26.87 6.16 7.67
CA VAL A 286 -27.94 5.25 7.27
C VAL A 286 -27.43 4.07 6.45
N LEU A 287 -26.50 4.27 5.52
CA LEU A 287 -25.87 3.16 4.78
C LEU A 287 -25.10 2.21 5.70
N ARG A 288 -24.39 2.74 6.72
CA ARG A 288 -23.73 1.92 7.76
C ARG A 288 -24.75 1.09 8.54
N PHE A 289 -25.87 1.70 8.94
CA PHE A 289 -26.94 1.00 9.64
C PHE A 289 -27.57 -0.12 8.80
N LEU A 290 -27.83 0.13 7.50
CA LEU A 290 -28.35 -0.89 6.58
C LEU A 290 -27.37 -2.05 6.39
N ARG A 291 -26.07 -1.76 6.32
CA ARG A 291 -25.04 -2.81 6.25
C ARG A 291 -25.08 -3.72 7.48
N ASP A 292 -25.21 -3.13 8.67
CA ASP A 292 -25.09 -3.85 9.94
C ASP A 292 -26.37 -4.63 10.29
N GLN A 293 -27.53 -4.16 9.85
CA GLN A 293 -28.84 -4.76 10.14
C GLN A 293 -29.42 -5.55 8.95
N GLY A 294 -28.80 -5.47 7.78
CA GLY A 294 -29.29 -6.06 6.54
C GLY A 294 -30.58 -5.39 6.07
N ARG A 295 -31.66 -6.17 6.01
CA ARG A 295 -32.97 -5.69 5.53
C ARG A 295 -33.76 -5.08 6.68
N VAL A 296 -34.00 -3.77 6.63
CA VAL A 296 -34.72 -3.03 7.68
C VAL A 296 -35.99 -2.36 7.16
N ARG A 297 -36.95 -2.07 8.04
CA ARG A 297 -38.14 -1.29 7.69
C ARG A 297 -37.93 0.19 8.00
N SER A 298 -38.74 1.07 7.39
CA SER A 298 -38.73 2.51 7.72
C SER A 298 -38.77 2.80 9.23
N PRO A 299 -39.65 2.17 10.05
CA PRO A 299 -39.72 2.45 11.48
C PRO A 299 -38.43 2.13 12.25
N ASP A 300 -37.66 1.16 11.78
CA ASP A 300 -36.39 0.78 12.40
C ASP A 300 -35.34 1.89 12.19
N ILE A 301 -35.37 2.53 11.02
CA ILE A 301 -34.53 3.70 10.70
C ILE A 301 -35.02 4.94 11.47
N GLU A 302 -36.34 5.16 11.57
CA GLU A 302 -36.91 6.26 12.37
C GLU A 302 -36.44 6.18 13.83
N LYS A 303 -36.48 4.98 14.42
CA LYS A 303 -36.06 4.72 15.79
C LYS A 303 -34.55 4.85 15.97
N ALA A 304 -33.74 4.27 15.07
CA ALA A 304 -32.29 4.28 15.17
C ALA A 304 -31.71 5.70 15.07
N PHE A 305 -32.28 6.53 14.19
CA PHE A 305 -31.78 7.87 13.90
C PHE A 305 -32.56 8.99 14.61
N LYS A 306 -33.64 8.65 15.33
CA LYS A 306 -34.55 9.59 16.00
C LYS A 306 -35.05 10.68 15.03
N ILE A 307 -35.58 10.24 13.89
CA ILE A 307 -36.06 11.11 12.80
C ILE A 307 -37.48 10.74 12.36
N SER A 308 -38.19 11.71 11.80
CA SER A 308 -39.53 11.48 11.24
C SER A 308 -39.46 10.65 9.96
N ARG A 309 -40.55 9.91 9.68
CA ARG A 309 -40.71 9.15 8.44
C ARG A 309 -40.48 9.95 7.16
N ALA A 310 -40.93 11.22 7.14
CA ALA A 310 -40.71 12.12 6.02
C ALA A 310 -39.21 12.38 5.79
N ARG A 311 -38.44 12.56 6.87
CA ARG A 311 -36.98 12.76 6.80
C ARG A 311 -36.25 11.48 6.41
N VAL A 312 -36.73 10.30 6.81
CA VAL A 312 -36.23 9.01 6.30
C VAL A 312 -36.37 8.94 4.79
N GLY A 313 -37.55 9.30 4.25
CA GLY A 313 -37.77 9.37 2.81
C GLY A 313 -36.84 10.35 2.10
N GLN A 314 -36.62 11.55 2.65
CA GLN A 314 -35.69 12.53 2.08
C GLN A 314 -34.23 12.04 2.07
N ILE A 315 -33.80 11.31 3.11
CA ILE A 315 -32.43 10.77 3.21
C ILE A 315 -32.26 9.60 2.23
N LEU A 316 -33.24 8.70 2.17
CA LEU A 316 -33.17 7.47 1.36
C LEU A 316 -33.48 7.71 -0.12
N LYS A 317 -34.26 8.72 -0.48
CA LYS A 317 -34.64 8.96 -1.89
C LYS A 317 -33.44 9.13 -2.81
N PRO A 318 -32.45 10.01 -2.52
CA PRO A 318 -31.25 10.10 -3.34
C PRO A 318 -30.43 8.79 -3.39
N LEU A 319 -30.46 8.00 -2.31
CA LEU A 319 -29.76 6.72 -2.23
C LEU A 319 -30.45 5.63 -3.07
N VAL A 320 -31.79 5.64 -3.12
CA VAL A 320 -32.60 4.75 -3.95
C VAL A 320 -32.50 5.16 -5.41
N ASP A 321 -32.62 6.46 -5.70
CA ASP A 321 -32.53 7.02 -7.06
C ASP A 321 -31.14 6.73 -7.67
N ALA A 322 -30.10 6.64 -6.84
CA ALA A 322 -28.74 6.26 -7.25
C ALA A 322 -28.41 4.77 -7.16
N GLY A 323 -29.39 3.93 -6.82
CA GLY A 323 -29.20 2.47 -6.77
C GLY A 323 -28.28 1.98 -5.65
N LEU A 324 -28.00 2.78 -4.62
CA LEU A 324 -27.23 2.37 -3.43
C LEU A 324 -28.09 1.63 -2.41
N VAL A 325 -29.41 1.84 -2.45
CA VAL A 325 -30.39 1.22 -1.56
C VAL A 325 -31.54 0.68 -2.37
N LYS A 326 -31.85 -0.60 -2.19
CA LYS A 326 -33.02 -1.24 -2.77
C LYS A 326 -34.25 -0.99 -1.91
N ARG A 327 -35.27 -0.37 -2.49
CA ARG A 327 -36.59 -0.23 -1.85
C ARG A 327 -37.51 -1.35 -2.31
N LYS A 328 -38.03 -2.15 -1.38
CA LYS A 328 -39.06 -3.18 -1.64
C LYS A 328 -40.36 -2.87 -0.91
N GLY A 329 -41.47 -2.85 -1.65
CA GLY A 329 -42.83 -2.63 -1.13
C GLY A 329 -43.37 -1.21 -1.33
N HIS A 330 -44.70 -1.08 -1.37
CA HIS A 330 -45.40 0.17 -1.72
C HIS A 330 -46.11 0.86 -0.53
N THR A 331 -46.15 0.27 0.66
CA THR A 331 -46.95 0.79 1.80
C THR A 331 -46.21 0.68 3.16
N ARG A 332 -46.92 0.44 4.29
CA ARG A 332 -46.33 0.34 5.65
C ARG A 332 -45.31 -0.79 5.81
N ALA A 333 -45.24 -1.73 4.88
CA ALA A 333 -44.27 -2.82 4.84
C ALA A 333 -43.00 -2.50 4.00
N THR A 334 -42.71 -1.22 3.70
CA THR A 334 -41.53 -0.86 2.91
C THR A 334 -40.24 -1.23 3.65
N THR A 335 -39.41 -2.04 3.01
CA THR A 335 -38.08 -2.41 3.48
C THR A 335 -36.99 -1.80 2.61
N TYR A 336 -35.86 -1.50 3.24
CA TYR A 336 -34.64 -1.01 2.61
C TYR A 336 -33.51 -1.98 2.93
N GLU A 337 -32.72 -2.30 1.92
CA GLU A 337 -31.50 -3.08 2.01
C GLU A 337 -30.46 -2.46 1.07
N LEU A 338 -29.18 -2.68 1.30
CA LEU A 338 -28.16 -2.31 0.31
C LEU A 338 -28.37 -3.14 -0.96
N GLU A 339 -28.11 -2.54 -2.13
CA GLU A 339 -28.16 -3.28 -3.41
C GLU A 339 -27.09 -4.36 -3.50
#